data_AF-A0A542DSJ9-F1
#
_entry.id   AF-A0A542DSJ9-F1
#
_cell.length_a   1.000
_cell.length_b   1.000
_cell.length_c   1.000
_cell.angle_alpha   90.00
_cell.angle_beta   90.00
_cell.angle_gamma   90.00
#
_symmetry.space_group_name_H-M   'P 1'
#
loop_
_entity.id
_entity.type
_entity.pdbx_description
1 polymer ?
#
loop_
_entity_poly.entity_id
_entity_poly.type
_entity_poly.pdbx_seq_one_letter_code
_entity_poly.pdbx_strand_id
1 'polypeptide(L)'
;MVLDEAGLAGFTMEAVARRAGASKATLYRRWPTTGALLVDAMDATYRPFPAPDTGSVTKDVTEILTAFVTLLERTPFPRLLAAFIDAAERDPALSEIHQDLTRRRREPMLAVLQRGRDRGELPPDMDPELTTDLLTSPFFYRHFVAHRPIPRRMVGDVVARVLFPNT
;
A
#
# COMPACT_ATOMS: atom_id res chain seq x y z
N MET A 1 -18.14 3.48 -1.36
CA MET A 1 -17.71 2.41 -0.42
C MET A 1 -18.02 2.86 1.02
N VAL A 2 -18.27 1.96 1.98
CA VAL A 2 -18.71 2.29 3.37
C VAL A 2 -17.79 3.28 4.09
N LEU A 3 -16.50 3.31 3.74
CA LEU A 3 -15.53 4.26 4.29
C LEU A 3 -15.73 5.72 3.86
N ASP A 4 -16.64 6.01 2.93
CA ASP A 4 -16.87 7.39 2.45
C ASP A 4 -17.66 8.26 3.43
N GLU A 5 -18.39 7.69 4.40
CA GLU A 5 -19.34 8.46 5.24
C GLU A 5 -18.96 8.57 6.73
N ALA A 6 -18.13 7.68 7.27
CA ALA A 6 -17.87 7.62 8.73
C ALA A 6 -16.41 7.31 9.12
N GLY A 7 -15.46 7.29 8.18
CA GLY A 7 -14.05 7.03 8.47
C GLY A 7 -13.78 5.65 9.11
N LEU A 8 -12.65 5.53 9.82
CA LEU A 8 -12.19 4.30 10.49
C LEU A 8 -13.21 3.73 11.48
N ALA A 9 -13.73 4.58 12.34
CA ALA A 9 -14.69 4.21 13.39
C ALA A 9 -16.02 3.70 12.81
N GLY A 10 -16.30 4.02 11.55
CA GLY A 10 -17.49 3.60 10.83
C GLY A 10 -17.39 2.26 10.09
N PHE A 11 -16.21 1.64 9.99
CA PHE A 11 -16.07 0.36 9.29
C PHE A 11 -16.50 -0.80 10.20
N THR A 12 -17.81 -0.99 10.32
CA THR A 12 -18.42 -2.08 11.08
C THR A 12 -19.26 -2.96 10.16
N MET A 13 -19.47 -4.23 10.56
CA MET A 13 -20.40 -5.14 9.85
C MET A 13 -21.78 -4.51 9.66
N GLU A 14 -22.23 -3.72 10.64
CA GLU A 14 -23.51 -3.03 10.64
C GLU A 14 -23.59 -1.88 9.64
N ALA A 15 -22.55 -1.04 9.59
CA ALA A 15 -22.46 0.03 8.59
C ALA A 15 -22.37 -0.55 7.18
N VAL A 16 -21.64 -1.65 7.00
CA VAL A 16 -21.51 -2.32 5.71
C VAL A 16 -22.81 -2.99 5.28
N ALA A 17 -23.50 -3.69 6.19
CA ALA A 17 -24.83 -4.26 5.95
C ALA A 17 -25.82 -3.20 5.46
N ARG A 18 -25.90 -2.09 6.20
CA ARG A 18 -26.81 -0.98 5.89
C ARG A 18 -26.51 -0.38 4.52
N ARG A 19 -25.25 -0.13 4.18
CA ARG A 19 -24.87 0.44 2.88
C ARG A 19 -25.10 -0.54 1.72
N ALA A 20 -24.81 -1.83 1.93
CA ALA A 20 -24.94 -2.86 0.91
C ALA A 20 -26.39 -3.33 0.69
N GLY A 21 -27.35 -2.84 1.49
CA GLY A 21 -28.72 -3.35 1.48
C GLY A 21 -28.82 -4.82 1.86
N ALA A 22 -27.84 -5.34 2.62
CA ALA A 22 -27.73 -6.73 3.00
C ALA A 22 -28.04 -6.93 4.49
N SER A 23 -28.48 -8.14 4.87
CA SER A 23 -28.66 -8.47 6.28
C SER A 23 -27.30 -8.69 6.97
N LYS A 24 -27.22 -8.43 8.28
CA LYS A 24 -26.03 -8.78 9.09
C LYS A 24 -25.70 -10.29 8.97
N ALA A 25 -26.72 -11.15 8.96
CA ALA A 25 -26.53 -12.59 8.82
C ALA A 25 -25.87 -12.97 7.47
N THR A 26 -26.23 -12.28 6.38
CA THR A 26 -25.59 -12.48 5.08
C THR A 26 -24.12 -12.09 5.10
N LEU A 27 -23.77 -10.98 5.76
CA LEU A 27 -22.37 -10.56 5.92
C LEU A 27 -21.59 -11.51 6.81
N TYR A 28 -22.08 -11.87 8.00
CA TYR A 28 -21.39 -12.78 8.91
C TYR A 28 -21.17 -14.17 8.31
N ARG A 29 -22.05 -14.64 7.40
CA ARG A 29 -21.86 -15.90 6.69
C ARG A 29 -20.66 -15.88 5.74
N ARG A 30 -20.37 -14.73 5.11
CA ARG A 30 -19.26 -14.58 4.16
C ARG A 30 -17.98 -14.06 4.82
N TRP A 31 -18.12 -13.19 5.83
CA TRP A 31 -17.03 -12.60 6.59
C TRP A 31 -17.36 -12.73 8.08
N PRO A 32 -16.84 -13.77 8.76
CA PRO A 32 -17.16 -14.03 10.16
C PRO A 32 -16.74 -12.90 11.11
N THR A 33 -15.76 -12.08 10.71
CA THR A 33 -15.25 -10.94 11.46
C THR A 33 -15.17 -9.69 10.60
N THR A 34 -15.20 -8.50 11.22
CA THR A 34 -14.95 -7.23 10.54
C THR A 34 -13.56 -7.21 9.87
N GLY A 35 -12.59 -7.91 10.45
CA GLY A 35 -11.27 -8.09 9.85
C GLY A 35 -11.31 -8.89 8.56
N ALA A 36 -12.03 -10.01 8.50
CA ALA A 36 -12.19 -10.79 7.26
C ALA A 36 -12.84 -9.96 6.13
N LEU A 37 -13.81 -9.11 6.49
CA LEU A 37 -14.43 -8.16 5.55
C LEU A 37 -13.45 -7.08 5.08
N LEU A 38 -12.60 -6.59 5.98
CA LEU A 38 -11.58 -5.59 5.65
C LEU A 38 -10.53 -6.15 4.68
N VAL A 39 -10.12 -7.40 4.86
CA VAL A 39 -9.20 -8.11 3.97
C VAL A 39 -9.77 -8.21 2.55
N ASP A 40 -11.00 -8.71 2.41
CA ASP A 40 -11.65 -8.82 1.10
C ASP A 40 -11.85 -7.44 0.45
N ALA A 41 -12.17 -6.41 1.25
CA ALA A 41 -12.25 -5.04 0.76
C ALA A 41 -10.89 -4.48 0.29
N MET A 42 -9.81 -4.82 0.99
CA MET A 42 -8.45 -4.43 0.62
C MET A 42 -7.99 -5.10 -0.66
N ASP A 43 -8.27 -6.39 -0.83
CA ASP A 43 -7.98 -7.14 -2.04
C ASP A 43 -8.81 -6.63 -3.23
N ALA A 44 -10.09 -6.32 -3.03
CA ALA A 44 -10.96 -5.78 -4.08
C ALA A 44 -10.58 -4.35 -4.51
N THR A 45 -10.08 -3.53 -3.58
CA THR A 45 -9.69 -2.14 -3.86
C THR A 45 -8.32 -2.05 -4.51
N TYR A 46 -7.45 -3.02 -4.22
CA TYR A 46 -6.06 -2.97 -4.63
C TYR A 46 -5.80 -3.84 -5.86
N ARG A 47 -5.55 -3.20 -7.00
CA ARG A 47 -5.00 -3.91 -8.16
C ARG A 47 -3.51 -4.14 -7.96
N PRO A 48 -2.94 -5.28 -8.40
CA PRO A 48 -1.50 -5.49 -8.37
C PRO A 48 -0.78 -4.30 -9.02
N PHE A 49 0.27 -3.78 -8.37
CA PHE A 49 1.13 -2.82 -9.05
C PHE A 49 1.75 -3.50 -10.27
N PRO A 50 1.90 -2.78 -11.39
CA PRO A 50 2.69 -3.31 -12.48
C PRO A 50 4.11 -3.59 -11.98
N ALA A 51 4.78 -4.55 -12.61
CA ALA A 51 6.22 -4.73 -12.49
C ALA A 51 6.84 -4.29 -13.83
N PRO A 52 7.02 -2.98 -14.06
CA PRO A 52 7.50 -2.47 -15.35
C PRO A 52 8.91 -2.98 -15.62
N ASP A 53 9.21 -3.26 -16.89
CA ASP A 53 10.54 -3.68 -17.31
C ASP A 53 10.97 -2.87 -18.52
N THR A 54 11.18 -1.58 -18.30
CA THR A 54 11.57 -0.64 -19.36
C THR A 54 13.06 -0.70 -19.69
N GLY A 55 13.82 -1.54 -18.98
CA GLY A 55 15.28 -1.61 -19.06
C GLY A 55 16.01 -0.52 -18.29
N SER A 56 15.32 0.22 -17.41
CA SER A 56 15.92 1.22 -16.54
C SER A 56 15.28 1.21 -15.16
N VAL A 57 16.07 0.89 -14.14
CA VAL A 57 15.56 0.76 -12.76
C VAL A 57 14.95 2.07 -12.26
N THR A 58 15.55 3.21 -12.62
CA THR A 58 15.04 4.55 -12.28
C THR A 58 13.64 4.78 -12.85
N LYS A 59 13.40 4.40 -14.12
CA LYS A 59 12.09 4.57 -14.75
C LYS A 59 11.05 3.64 -14.13
N ASP A 60 11.42 2.37 -13.96
CA ASP A 60 10.53 1.34 -13.43
C ASP A 60 10.09 1.66 -11.99
N VAL A 61 11.04 2.07 -11.12
CA VAL A 61 10.75 2.50 -9.74
C VAL A 61 9.88 3.77 -9.73
N THR A 62 10.18 4.74 -10.61
CA THR A 62 9.41 5.99 -10.71
C THR A 62 7.96 5.71 -11.10
N GLU A 63 7.72 4.76 -12.01
CA GLU A 63 6.38 4.38 -12.43
C GLU A 63 5.60 3.74 -11.27
N ILE A 64 6.20 2.79 -10.55
CA ILE A 64 5.58 2.16 -9.37
C ILE A 64 5.26 3.21 -8.30
N LEU A 65 6.20 4.09 -7.96
CA LEU A 65 5.97 5.13 -6.96
C LEU A 65 4.92 6.16 -7.40
N THR A 66 4.84 6.47 -8.68
CA THR A 66 3.79 7.37 -9.21
C THR A 66 2.40 6.72 -9.08
N ALA A 67 2.29 5.43 -9.37
CA ALA A 67 1.06 4.67 -9.16
C ALA A 67 0.71 4.60 -7.67
N PHE A 68 1.69 4.41 -6.80
CA PHE A 68 1.52 4.39 -5.35
C PHE A 68 1.06 5.75 -4.77
N VAL A 69 1.66 6.85 -5.20
CA VAL A 69 1.21 8.20 -4.82
C VAL A 69 -0.21 8.45 -5.32
N THR A 70 -0.53 8.01 -6.54
CA THR A 70 -1.91 8.10 -7.08
C THR A 70 -2.90 7.31 -6.22
N LEU A 71 -2.52 6.11 -5.79
CA LEU A 71 -3.32 5.30 -4.87
C LEU A 71 -3.55 6.03 -3.54
N LEU A 72 -2.49 6.64 -2.98
CA LEU A 72 -2.58 7.39 -1.73
C LEU A 72 -3.42 8.67 -1.83
N GLU A 73 -3.35 9.42 -2.94
CA GLU A 73 -3.99 10.74 -3.03
C GLU A 73 -5.37 10.72 -3.69
N ARG A 74 -5.65 9.73 -4.55
CA ARG A 74 -6.83 9.75 -5.44
C ARG A 74 -7.79 8.59 -5.25
N THR A 75 -7.56 7.74 -4.25
CA THR A 75 -8.44 6.61 -3.97
C THR A 75 -8.79 6.55 -2.49
N PRO A 76 -9.81 5.78 -2.10
CA PRO A 76 -10.11 5.53 -0.69
C PRO A 76 -9.08 4.66 0.06
N PHE A 77 -8.03 4.19 -0.62
CA PHE A 77 -7.04 3.25 -0.07
C PHE A 77 -6.43 3.68 1.28
N PRO A 78 -6.01 4.94 1.51
CA PRO A 78 -5.40 5.29 2.78
C PRO A 78 -6.32 5.12 3.98
N ARG A 79 -7.62 5.38 3.81
CA ARG A 79 -8.60 5.19 4.88
C ARG A 79 -8.77 3.72 5.22
N LEU A 80 -8.80 2.86 4.19
CA LEU A 80 -8.83 1.41 4.37
C LEU A 80 -7.57 0.91 5.07
N LEU A 81 -6.40 1.38 4.63
CA LEU A 81 -5.11 1.00 5.21
C LEU A 81 -5.01 1.42 6.68
N ALA A 82 -5.41 2.65 7.01
CA ALA A 82 -5.43 3.09 8.40
C ALA A 82 -6.36 2.21 9.27
N ALA A 83 -7.51 1.78 8.74
CA ALA A 83 -8.44 0.93 9.48
C ALA A 83 -7.85 -0.45 9.70
N PHE A 84 -7.08 -0.92 8.74
CA PHE A 84 -6.41 -2.21 8.84
C PHE A 84 -5.26 -2.15 9.84
N ILE A 85 -4.44 -1.10 9.82
CA ILE A 85 -3.38 -0.91 10.82
C ILE A 85 -3.98 -0.89 12.23
N ASP A 86 -5.03 -0.09 12.47
CA ASP A 86 -5.72 -0.04 13.76
C ASP A 86 -6.34 -1.39 14.17
N ALA A 87 -6.85 -2.19 13.22
CA ALA A 87 -7.37 -3.52 13.50
C ALA A 87 -6.26 -4.54 13.81
N ALA A 88 -5.14 -4.47 13.08
CA ALA A 88 -3.98 -5.33 13.23
C ALA A 88 -3.28 -5.16 14.59
N GLU A 89 -3.27 -3.94 15.15
CA GLU A 89 -2.73 -3.67 16.50
C GLU A 89 -3.55 -4.36 17.62
N ARG A 90 -4.80 -4.74 17.34
CA ARG A 90 -5.72 -5.33 18.33
C ARG A 90 -5.99 -6.82 18.11
N ASP A 91 -5.63 -7.36 16.96
CA ASP A 91 -5.88 -8.74 16.57
C ASP A 91 -4.66 -9.33 15.85
N PRO A 92 -3.92 -10.27 16.49
CA PRO A 92 -2.75 -10.91 15.88
C PRO A 92 -3.03 -11.59 14.54
N ALA A 93 -4.21 -12.16 14.34
CA ALA A 93 -4.56 -12.79 13.06
C ALA A 93 -4.66 -11.74 11.93
N LEU A 94 -5.16 -10.55 12.24
CA LEU A 94 -5.18 -9.44 11.29
C LEU A 94 -3.79 -8.84 11.07
N SER A 95 -2.92 -8.87 12.07
CA SER A 95 -1.52 -8.49 11.90
C SER A 95 -0.80 -9.42 10.92
N GLU A 96 -0.97 -10.74 11.04
CA GLU A 96 -0.39 -11.72 10.11
C GLU A 96 -0.89 -11.51 8.67
N ILE A 97 -2.20 -11.27 8.50
CA ILE A 97 -2.77 -11.00 7.17
C ILE A 97 -2.26 -9.66 6.62
N HIS A 98 -2.14 -8.64 7.46
CA HIS A 98 -1.60 -7.34 7.05
C HIS A 98 -0.12 -7.45 6.61
N GLN A 99 0.67 -8.27 7.29
CA GLN A 99 2.06 -8.56 6.91
C GLN A 99 2.13 -9.29 5.57
N ASP A 100 1.32 -10.34 5.37
CA ASP A 100 1.28 -11.08 4.10
C ASP A 100 0.83 -10.20 2.93
N LEU A 101 -0.21 -9.39 3.13
CA LEU A 101 -0.67 -8.43 2.12
C LEU A 101 0.40 -7.40 1.79
N THR A 102 1.09 -6.87 2.79
CA THR A 102 2.19 -5.92 2.60
C THR A 102 3.34 -6.55 1.82
N ARG A 103 3.72 -7.80 2.14
CA ARG A 103 4.72 -8.57 1.40
C ARG A 103 4.34 -8.71 -0.08
N ARG A 104 3.15 -9.23 -0.37
CA ARG A 104 2.65 -9.41 -1.76
C ARG A 104 2.67 -8.10 -2.56
N ARG A 105 2.37 -6.99 -1.89
CA ARG A 105 2.35 -5.65 -2.52
C ARG A 105 3.72 -5.09 -2.85
N ARG A 106 4.76 -5.56 -2.18
CA ARG A 106 6.16 -5.13 -2.39
C ARG A 106 6.83 -5.91 -3.52
N GLU A 107 6.33 -7.11 -3.85
CA GLU A 107 6.91 -7.98 -4.88
C GLU A 107 7.26 -7.28 -6.20
N PRO A 108 6.41 -6.39 -6.77
CA PRO A 108 6.76 -5.70 -8.01
C PRO A 108 7.97 -4.76 -7.87
N MET A 109 8.08 -4.05 -6.74
CA MET A 109 9.23 -3.19 -6.45
C MET A 109 10.50 -4.03 -6.25
N LEU A 110 10.41 -5.10 -5.47
CA LEU A 110 11.52 -6.02 -5.24
C LEU A 110 12.03 -6.63 -6.55
N ALA A 111 11.13 -7.02 -7.45
CA ALA A 111 11.48 -7.56 -8.76
C ALA A 111 12.20 -6.54 -9.64
N VAL A 112 11.73 -5.28 -9.65
CA VAL A 112 12.38 -4.18 -10.39
C VAL A 112 13.78 -3.89 -9.85
N LEU A 113 13.92 -3.82 -8.52
CA LEU A 113 15.21 -3.58 -7.86
C LEU A 113 16.19 -4.73 -8.14
N GLN A 114 15.73 -5.98 -8.10
CA GLN A 114 16.54 -7.14 -8.43
C GLN A 114 17.02 -7.08 -9.90
N ARG A 115 16.13 -6.81 -10.86
CA ARG A 115 16.54 -6.65 -12.26
C ARG A 115 17.55 -5.52 -12.45
N GLY A 116 17.38 -4.40 -11.76
CA GLY A 116 18.34 -3.29 -11.77
C GLY A 116 19.73 -3.71 -11.27
N ARG A 117 19.79 -4.52 -10.20
CA ARG A 117 21.04 -5.11 -9.70
C ARG A 117 21.66 -6.06 -10.72
N ASP A 118 20.87 -6.95 -11.31
CA ASP A 118 21.35 -7.92 -12.31
C ASP A 118 21.92 -7.24 -13.56
N ARG A 119 21.39 -6.06 -13.92
CA ARG A 119 21.92 -5.20 -15.00
C ARG A 119 23.11 -4.34 -14.61
N GLY A 120 23.51 -4.33 -13.34
CA GLY A 120 24.60 -3.49 -12.82
C GLY A 120 24.24 -2.00 -12.68
N GLU A 121 22.95 -1.65 -12.70
CA GLU A 121 22.48 -0.27 -12.48
C GLU A 121 22.50 0.13 -11.00
N LEU A 122 22.52 -0.85 -10.09
CA LEU A 122 22.48 -0.66 -8.64
C LEU A 122 23.67 -1.38 -7.97
N PRO A 123 24.09 -0.93 -6.77
CA PRO A 123 25.16 -1.59 -6.02
C PRO A 123 24.85 -3.08 -5.77
N PRO A 124 25.85 -3.97 -5.90
CA PRO A 124 25.65 -5.41 -5.75
C PRO A 124 25.30 -5.81 -4.31
N ASP A 125 25.60 -4.97 -3.32
CA ASP A 125 25.32 -5.16 -1.89
C ASP A 125 24.08 -4.41 -1.40
N MET A 126 23.35 -3.72 -2.28
CA MET A 126 22.09 -3.07 -1.95
C MET A 126 21.07 -4.10 -1.44
N ASP A 127 20.42 -3.77 -0.31
CA ASP A 127 19.30 -4.53 0.26
C ASP A 127 17.96 -4.07 -0.38
N PRO A 128 17.29 -4.92 -1.20
CA PRO A 128 16.05 -4.54 -1.86
C PRO A 128 14.90 -4.27 -0.89
N GLU A 129 14.90 -4.90 0.28
CA GLU A 129 13.83 -4.72 1.28
C GLU A 129 13.93 -3.35 1.94
N LEU A 130 15.10 -3.03 2.50
CA LEU A 130 15.34 -1.71 3.07
C LEU A 130 15.19 -0.60 2.03
N THR A 131 15.63 -0.84 0.80
CA THR A 131 15.46 0.12 -0.30
C THR A 131 13.98 0.37 -0.60
N THR A 132 13.15 -0.68 -0.60
CA THR A 132 11.70 -0.55 -0.77
C THR A 132 11.07 0.25 0.37
N ASP A 133 11.52 0.04 1.62
CA ASP A 133 11.07 0.83 2.77
C ASP A 133 11.40 2.31 2.61
N LEU A 134 12.65 2.62 2.24
CA LEU A 134 13.12 3.99 2.04
C LEU A 134 12.42 4.69 0.89
N LEU A 135 12.10 3.96 -0.19
CA LEU A 135 11.37 4.49 -1.34
C LEU A 135 9.91 4.84 -1.00
N THR A 136 9.26 4.09 -0.12
CA THR A 136 7.80 4.23 0.13
C THR A 136 7.47 5.04 1.38
N SER A 137 8.28 4.94 2.44
CA SER A 137 8.04 5.56 3.75
C SER A 137 7.84 7.09 3.73
N PRO A 138 8.57 7.88 2.93
CA PRO A 138 8.37 9.33 2.89
C PRO A 138 6.94 9.74 2.49
N PHE A 139 6.29 8.96 1.61
CA PHE A 139 4.92 9.20 1.18
C PHE A 139 3.92 8.81 2.26
N PHE A 140 4.14 7.66 2.92
CA PHE A 140 3.35 7.27 4.10
C PHE A 140 3.45 8.29 5.22
N TYR A 141 4.66 8.72 5.58
CA TYR A 141 4.87 9.75 6.61
C TYR A 141 4.13 11.04 6.27
N ARG A 142 4.25 11.54 5.04
CA ARG A 142 3.54 12.76 4.65
C ARG A 142 2.04 12.62 4.70
N HIS A 143 1.50 11.48 4.26
CA HIS A 143 0.07 11.24 4.20
C HIS A 143 -0.53 11.02 5.60
N PHE A 144 0.00 10.05 6.34
CA PHE A 144 -0.59 9.58 7.61
C PHE A 144 -0.11 10.32 8.84
N VAL A 145 1.13 10.80 8.86
CA VAL A 145 1.73 11.38 10.07
C VAL A 145 1.75 12.89 9.99
N ALA A 146 2.31 13.45 8.92
CA ALA A 146 2.44 14.89 8.77
C ALA A 146 1.18 15.55 8.20
N HIS A 147 0.25 14.77 7.62
CA HIS A 147 -0.94 15.25 6.93
C HIS A 147 -0.66 16.39 5.93
N ARG A 148 0.40 16.24 5.14
CA ARG A 148 0.82 17.21 4.12
C ARG A 148 0.64 16.63 2.72
N PRO A 149 0.30 17.48 1.72
CA PRO A 149 0.23 17.04 0.32
C PRO A 149 1.57 16.49 -0.15
N ILE A 150 1.57 15.55 -1.11
CA ILE A 150 2.79 15.02 -1.72
C ILE A 150 3.12 15.90 -2.93
N PRO A 151 4.24 16.66 -2.93
CA PRO A 151 4.62 17.48 -4.08
C PRO A 151 4.87 16.61 -5.31
N ARG A 152 4.46 17.07 -6.50
CA ARG A 152 4.64 16.33 -7.76
C ARG A 152 6.09 15.88 -8.03
N ARG A 153 7.07 16.71 -7.65
CA ARG A 153 8.51 16.40 -7.81
C ARG A 153 9.05 15.35 -6.83
N MET A 154 8.30 15.06 -5.76
CA MET A 154 8.81 14.26 -4.65
C MET A 154 9.15 12.83 -5.05
N VAL A 155 8.45 12.25 -6.04
CA VAL A 155 8.79 10.91 -6.56
C VAL A 155 10.22 10.89 -7.11
N GLY A 156 10.54 11.77 -8.07
CA GLY A 156 11.88 11.84 -8.64
C GLY A 156 12.94 12.19 -7.59
N ASP A 157 12.60 13.10 -6.66
CA ASP A 157 13.48 13.48 -5.56
C ASP A 157 13.85 12.31 -4.64
N VAL A 158 12.88 11.45 -4.31
CA VAL A 158 13.08 10.25 -3.47
C VAL A 158 13.87 9.19 -4.24
N VAL A 159 13.50 8.93 -5.50
CA VAL A 159 14.21 7.96 -6.35
C VAL A 159 15.68 8.31 -6.49
N ALA A 160 15.99 9.57 -6.80
CA ALA A 160 17.37 10.02 -6.95
C ALA A 160 18.18 9.84 -5.65
N ARG A 161 17.61 10.23 -4.50
CA ARG A 161 18.30 10.18 -3.20
C ARG A 161 18.48 8.77 -2.67
N VAL A 162 17.53 7.87 -2.92
CA VAL A 162 17.58 6.49 -2.39
C VAL A 162 18.41 5.59 -3.29
N LEU A 163 18.24 5.67 -4.63
CA LEU A 163 19.00 4.82 -5.54
C LEU A 163 20.42 5.33 -5.78
N PHE A 164 20.66 6.64 -5.67
CA PHE A 164 21.95 7.26 -5.97
C PHE A 164 22.36 8.28 -4.89
N PRO A 165 22.58 7.85 -3.64
CA PRO A 165 22.82 8.74 -2.49
C PRO A 165 24.10 9.59 -2.55
N ASN A 166 25.02 9.31 -3.48
CA ASN A 166 26.34 9.94 -3.58
C ASN A 166 26.56 10.76 -4.87
N THR A 167 25.47 11.20 -5.52
CA THR A 167 25.49 12.13 -6.68
C THR A 167 24.84 13.44 -6.30
#